data_AF-A0A943L979-F1
#
_entry.id   AF-A0A943L979-F1
#
_cell.length_a   1.000
_cell.length_b   1.000
_cell.length_c   1.000
_cell.angle_alpha   90.00
_cell.angle_beta   90.00
_cell.angle_gamma   90.00
#
_symmetry.space_group_name_H-M   'P 1'
#
loop_
_entity.id
_entity.type
_entity.pdbx_description
1 polymer ?
#
loop_
_entity_poly.entity_id
_entity_poly.type
_entity_poly.pdbx_seq_one_letter_code
_entity_poly.pdbx_strand_id
1 'polypeptide(L)'
;AQLGTTDMKLPIQYAINKKVRKDAVCDSLNFYELGSLTFEKPDLDTFKCLKLAYKVGKEGMLSPCILNAANEEAVALLLEKKIKFLDIAELIEEALEVFKEEKTKEVTIENVIRLDSEVRKYIRQKLN
;
A
#
# COMPACT_ATOMS: atom_id res chain seq x y z
N ALA A 1 -3.61 -21.34 5.81
CA ALA A 1 -2.80 -20.26 6.42
C ALA A 1 -1.33 -20.55 6.21
N GLN A 2 -0.49 -19.51 6.10
CA GLN A 2 0.96 -19.63 6.26
C GLN A 2 1.31 -18.89 7.56
N LEU A 3 2.10 -19.55 8.42
CA LEU A 3 2.50 -19.07 9.73
C LEU A 3 4.02 -19.26 9.86
N GLY A 4 4.68 -18.32 10.51
CA GLY A 4 6.12 -18.34 10.73
C GLY A 4 6.50 -17.27 11.75
N THR A 5 7.75 -17.28 12.16
CA THR A 5 8.35 -16.18 12.92
C THR A 5 8.35 -14.89 12.08
N THR A 6 8.36 -13.72 12.73
CA THR A 6 8.36 -12.42 12.07
C THR A 6 9.74 -12.08 11.48
N ASP A 7 10.24 -12.92 10.57
CA ASP A 7 11.52 -12.77 9.90
C ASP A 7 11.36 -12.78 8.37
N MET A 8 11.75 -11.68 7.72
CA MET A 8 11.69 -11.50 6.27
C MET A 8 12.61 -12.45 5.49
N LYS A 9 13.61 -13.09 6.13
CA LYS A 9 14.46 -14.09 5.46
C LYS A 9 13.63 -15.24 4.88
N LEU A 10 12.56 -15.64 5.55
CA LEU A 10 11.69 -16.73 5.11
C LEU A 10 10.97 -16.41 3.78
N PRO A 11 10.19 -15.32 3.65
CA PRO A 11 9.55 -14.99 2.37
C PRO A 11 10.58 -14.63 1.27
N ILE A 12 11.71 -14.00 1.62
CA ILE A 12 12.78 -13.69 0.65
C ILE A 12 13.39 -14.98 0.09
N GLN A 13 13.76 -15.94 0.95
CA GLN A 13 14.28 -17.24 0.52
C GLN A 13 13.28 -17.96 -0.38
N TYR A 14 12.00 -17.96 0.00
CA TYR A 14 10.93 -18.61 -0.75
C TYR A 14 10.78 -18.01 -2.16
N ALA A 15 10.89 -16.68 -2.29
CA ALA A 15 10.87 -15.99 -3.59
C ALA A 15 12.09 -16.33 -4.46
N ILE A 16 13.31 -16.25 -3.91
CA ILE A 16 14.57 -16.54 -4.63
C ILE A 16 14.60 -17.99 -5.13
N ASN A 17 14.21 -18.94 -4.29
CA ASN A 17 14.24 -20.36 -4.64
C ASN A 17 13.02 -20.82 -5.46
N LYS A 18 12.22 -19.89 -6.02
CA LYS A 18 11.06 -20.19 -6.86
C LYS A 18 10.12 -21.21 -6.20
N LYS A 19 9.76 -20.96 -4.94
CA LYS A 19 8.88 -21.80 -4.11
C LYS A 19 9.46 -23.13 -3.66
N VAL A 20 10.73 -23.41 -3.95
CA VAL A 20 11.46 -24.56 -3.38
C VAL A 20 11.97 -24.18 -1.99
N ARG A 21 11.62 -24.97 -0.98
CA ARG A 21 12.16 -24.80 0.37
C ARG A 21 13.55 -25.40 0.45
N LYS A 22 14.49 -24.63 0.98
CA LYS A 22 15.86 -25.09 1.31
C LYS A 22 16.02 -25.13 2.82
N ASP A 23 17.26 -25.27 3.28
CA ASP A 23 17.62 -25.22 4.69
C ASP A 23 16.99 -24.01 5.39
N ALA A 24 16.69 -24.17 6.67
CA ALA A 24 16.07 -23.13 7.47
C ALA A 24 16.95 -21.87 7.52
N VAL A 25 16.33 -20.70 7.32
CA VAL A 25 16.99 -19.38 7.36
C VAL A 25 16.54 -18.52 8.56
N CYS A 26 15.54 -19.00 9.28
CA CYS A 26 14.98 -18.40 10.48
C CYS A 26 14.49 -19.51 11.42
N ASP A 27 14.26 -19.15 12.68
CA ASP A 27 13.73 -20.08 13.67
C ASP A 27 12.31 -20.54 13.30
N SER A 28 11.99 -21.78 13.66
CA SER A 28 10.64 -22.30 13.52
C SER A 28 9.70 -21.65 14.53
N LEU A 29 8.42 -21.56 14.17
CA LEU A 29 7.40 -21.03 15.07
C LEU A 29 7.25 -21.96 16.29
N ASN A 30 7.46 -21.42 17.48
CA ASN A 30 7.21 -22.14 18.73
C ASN A 30 5.75 -21.94 19.18
N PHE A 31 4.93 -22.98 19.06
CA PHE A 31 3.51 -22.92 19.45
C PHE A 31 3.30 -22.85 20.96
N TYR A 32 4.24 -23.30 21.77
CA TYR A 32 4.16 -23.18 23.24
C TYR A 32 4.41 -21.72 23.69
N GLU A 33 5.21 -20.96 22.94
CA GLU A 33 5.47 -19.54 23.22
C GLU A 33 4.43 -18.60 22.59
N LEU A 34 3.82 -18.99 21.46
CA LEU A 34 2.87 -18.17 20.71
C LEU A 34 1.64 -17.74 21.53
N GLY A 35 1.22 -18.55 22.51
CA GLY A 35 0.08 -18.27 23.38
C GLY A 35 -1.27 -18.41 22.68
N SER A 36 -1.70 -17.40 21.93
CA SER A 36 -3.02 -17.36 21.27
C SER A 36 -3.02 -16.53 19.99
N LEU A 37 -3.90 -16.90 19.04
CA LEU A 37 -4.18 -16.10 17.83
C LEU A 37 -5.56 -15.48 17.94
N THR A 38 -5.64 -14.15 17.87
CA THR A 38 -6.89 -13.38 17.90
C THR A 38 -7.22 -12.84 16.51
N PHE A 39 -8.51 -12.73 16.20
CA PHE A 39 -8.98 -12.25 14.90
C PHE A 39 -10.14 -11.28 15.10
N GLU A 40 -10.19 -10.23 14.29
CA GLU A 40 -11.27 -9.25 14.27
C GLU A 40 -11.60 -8.84 12.83
N LYS A 41 -12.80 -8.30 12.63
CA LYS A 41 -13.16 -7.72 11.34
C LYS A 41 -12.53 -6.33 11.23
N PRO A 42 -11.93 -5.97 10.07
CA PRO A 42 -11.40 -4.63 9.89
C PRO A 42 -12.53 -3.59 9.90
N ASP A 43 -12.32 -2.50 10.64
CA ASP A 43 -13.20 -1.32 10.62
C ASP A 43 -12.87 -0.46 9.40
N LEU A 44 -13.69 -0.59 8.35
CA LEU A 44 -13.51 0.13 7.08
C LEU A 44 -13.98 1.59 7.12
N ASP A 45 -14.71 1.98 8.16
CA ASP A 45 -15.20 3.35 8.32
C ASP A 45 -14.13 4.21 9.01
N THR A 46 -13.45 3.66 10.02
CA THR A 46 -12.29 4.28 10.67
C THR A 46 -11.04 4.21 9.79
N PHE A 47 -10.69 3.04 9.25
CA PHE A 47 -9.47 2.83 8.45
C PHE A 47 -9.75 2.92 6.94
N LYS A 48 -10.17 4.11 6.49
CA LYS A 48 -10.61 4.38 5.11
C LYS A 48 -9.60 3.96 4.02
N CYS A 49 -8.30 4.08 4.27
CA CYS A 49 -7.26 3.71 3.29
C CYS A 49 -7.36 2.23 2.85
N LEU A 50 -7.79 1.32 3.75
CA LEU A 50 -7.99 -0.08 3.40
C LEU A 50 -9.16 -0.27 2.41
N LYS A 51 -10.26 0.46 2.64
CA LYS A 51 -11.41 0.49 1.74
C LYS A 51 -11.03 1.03 0.35
N LEU A 52 -10.22 2.09 0.31
CA LEU A 52 -9.68 2.66 -0.94
C LEU A 52 -8.77 1.67 -1.66
N ALA A 53 -7.87 0.99 -0.95
CA ALA A 53 -6.98 -0.02 -1.52
C ALA A 53 -7.76 -1.18 -2.17
N TYR A 54 -8.82 -1.68 -1.51
CA TYR A 54 -9.70 -2.70 -2.11
C TYR A 54 -10.43 -2.19 -3.35
N LYS A 55 -10.87 -0.93 -3.36
CA LYS A 55 -11.53 -0.32 -4.51
C LYS A 55 -10.58 -0.25 -5.71
N VAL A 56 -9.41 0.39 -5.55
CA VAL A 56 -8.47 0.58 -6.66
C VAL A 56 -7.83 -0.73 -7.11
N GLY A 57 -7.63 -1.68 -6.20
CA GLY A 57 -7.13 -3.02 -6.53
C GLY A 57 -8.10 -3.82 -7.40
N LYS A 58 -9.42 -3.61 -7.24
CA LYS A 58 -10.44 -4.18 -8.13
C LYS A 58 -10.57 -3.43 -9.46
N GLU A 59 -10.41 -2.10 -9.44
CA GLU A 59 -10.38 -1.29 -10.67
C GLU A 59 -9.17 -1.64 -11.55
N GLY A 60 -8.02 -1.94 -10.93
CA GLY A 60 -6.78 -2.29 -11.63
C GLY A 60 -6.23 -1.12 -12.46
N MET A 61 -5.57 -1.45 -13.56
CA MET A 61 -4.99 -0.48 -14.49
C MET A 61 -4.06 0.52 -13.76
N LEU A 62 -4.21 1.82 -13.98
CA LEU A 62 -3.40 2.86 -13.35
C LEU A 62 -3.97 3.38 -12.02
N SER A 63 -5.14 2.91 -11.58
CA SER A 63 -5.76 3.34 -10.32
C SER A 63 -4.88 3.09 -9.08
N PRO A 64 -4.19 1.93 -8.94
CA PRO A 64 -3.24 1.71 -7.85
C PRO A 64 -2.03 2.66 -7.87
N CYS A 65 -1.59 3.12 -9.05
CA CYS A 65 -0.50 4.07 -9.18
C CYS A 65 -0.88 5.43 -8.57
N ILE A 66 -2.09 5.92 -8.86
CA ILE A 66 -2.62 7.17 -8.27
C ILE A 66 -2.68 7.05 -6.74
N LEU A 67 -3.21 5.92 -6.22
CA LEU A 67 -3.29 5.70 -4.78
C LEU A 67 -1.90 5.70 -4.14
N ASN A 68 -0.93 4.99 -4.71
CA ASN A 68 0.41 4.88 -4.14
C ASN A 68 1.13 6.23 -4.15
N ALA A 69 1.08 6.95 -5.27
CA ALA A 69 1.70 8.27 -5.43
C ALA A 69 1.12 9.30 -4.44
N ALA A 70 -0.21 9.34 -4.31
CA ALA A 70 -0.89 10.21 -3.35
C ALA A 70 -0.54 9.86 -1.90
N ASN A 71 -0.51 8.56 -1.56
CA ASN A 71 -0.16 8.10 -0.23
C ASN A 71 1.28 8.50 0.15
N GLU A 72 2.26 8.30 -0.73
CA GLU A 72 3.65 8.65 -0.43
C GLU A 72 3.83 10.16 -0.22
N GLU A 73 3.23 11.00 -1.07
CA GLU A 73 3.31 12.45 -0.90
C GLU A 73 2.57 12.92 0.36
N ALA A 74 1.38 12.38 0.65
CA ALA A 74 0.64 12.71 1.85
C ALA A 74 1.39 12.28 3.13
N VAL A 75 2.01 11.10 3.14
CA VAL A 75 2.85 10.65 4.26
C VAL A 75 4.08 11.56 4.42
N ALA A 76 4.72 11.98 3.33
CA ALA A 76 5.82 12.94 3.40
C ALA A 76 5.36 14.27 4.03
N LEU A 77 4.19 14.78 3.63
CA LEU A 77 3.59 15.99 4.21
C LEU A 77 3.20 15.83 5.68
N LEU A 78 2.74 14.66 6.09
CA LEU A 78 2.48 14.33 7.50
C LEU A 78 3.78 14.40 8.31
N LEU A 79 4.86 13.80 7.79
CA LEU A 79 6.18 13.83 8.41
C LEU A 79 6.78 15.25 8.46
N GLU A 80 6.49 16.08 7.47
CA GLU A 80 6.78 17.52 7.45
C GLU A 80 5.84 18.35 8.36
N LYS A 81 4.86 17.72 9.03
CA LYS A 81 3.84 18.36 9.88
C LYS A 81 2.96 19.39 9.16
N LYS A 82 2.78 19.24 7.85
CA LYS A 82 1.92 20.11 7.03
C LYS A 82 0.46 19.68 6.99
N ILE A 83 0.20 18.39 7.24
CA ILE A 83 -1.14 17.82 7.33
C ILE A 83 -1.26 16.97 8.61
N LYS A 84 -2.49 16.62 8.98
CA LYS A 84 -2.81 15.68 10.06
C LYS A 84 -2.92 14.26 9.51
N PHE A 85 -2.93 13.29 10.41
CA PHE A 85 -3.00 11.86 10.05
C PHE A 85 -4.26 11.51 9.24
N LEU A 86 -5.42 12.07 9.61
CA LEU A 86 -6.68 11.77 8.94
C LEU A 86 -6.76 12.35 7.52
N ASP A 87 -5.99 13.41 7.24
CA ASP A 87 -5.97 14.08 5.94
C ASP A 87 -5.38 13.17 4.85
N ILE A 88 -4.59 12.14 5.21
CA ILE A 88 -4.01 11.18 4.24
C ILE A 88 -5.12 10.49 3.43
N ALA A 89 -6.16 9.99 4.10
CA ALA A 89 -7.24 9.29 3.41
C ALA A 89 -8.02 10.23 2.49
N GLU A 90 -8.21 11.48 2.92
CA GLU A 90 -8.93 12.51 2.15
C GLU A 90 -8.16 12.88 0.88
N LEU A 91 -6.84 13.09 1.00
CA LEU A 91 -5.96 13.41 -0.13
C LEU A 91 -5.88 12.26 -1.15
N ILE A 92 -5.85 11.01 -0.68
CA ILE A 92 -5.87 9.83 -1.58
C ILE A 92 -7.22 9.75 -2.33
N GLU A 93 -8.34 9.90 -1.62
CA GLU A 93 -9.67 9.85 -2.22
C GLU A 93 -9.86 10.95 -3.28
N GLU A 94 -9.39 12.15 -2.98
CA GLU A 94 -9.41 13.28 -3.91
C GLU A 94 -8.53 13.04 -5.13
N ALA A 95 -7.28 12.58 -4.96
CA ALA A 95 -6.41 12.26 -6.09
C ALA A 95 -7.06 11.23 -7.02
N LEU A 96 -7.71 10.21 -6.46
CA LEU A 96 -8.43 9.21 -7.24
C LEU A 96 -9.60 9.81 -8.03
N GLU A 97 -10.25 10.88 -7.56
CA GLU A 97 -11.31 11.55 -8.32
C GLU A 97 -10.74 12.49 -9.40
N VAL A 98 -9.72 13.27 -9.06
CA VAL A 98 -9.08 14.23 -9.97
C VAL A 98 -8.47 13.53 -11.18
N PHE A 99 -7.79 12.40 -10.95
CA PHE A 99 -7.11 11.62 -11.99
C PHE A 99 -7.98 10.48 -12.53
N LYS A 100 -9.31 10.54 -12.39
CA LYS A 100 -10.19 9.42 -12.78
C LYS A 100 -10.11 9.02 -14.26
N GLU A 101 -9.90 10.00 -15.15
CA GLU A 101 -9.77 9.77 -16.60
C GLU A 101 -8.42 9.10 -16.95
N GLU A 102 -7.44 9.18 -16.06
CA GLU A 102 -6.13 8.53 -16.23
C GLU A 102 -6.19 7.05 -15.85
N LYS A 103 -7.14 6.64 -14.99
CA LYS A 103 -7.22 5.28 -14.43
C LYS A 103 -7.28 4.19 -15.49
N THR A 104 -7.99 4.44 -16.59
CA THR A 104 -8.29 3.44 -17.63
C THR A 104 -7.28 3.43 -18.77
N LYS A 105 -6.27 4.30 -18.74
CA LYS A 105 -5.21 4.31 -19.76
C LYS A 105 -4.34 3.06 -19.69
N GLU A 106 -3.66 2.78 -20.79
CA GLU A 106 -2.77 1.63 -20.92
C GLU A 106 -1.66 1.67 -19.87
N VAL A 107 -1.39 0.50 -19.27
CA VAL A 107 -0.35 0.33 -18.26
C VAL A 107 1.00 0.18 -18.96
N THR A 108 1.62 1.32 -19.27
CA THR A 108 3.01 1.41 -19.74
C THR A 108 3.89 2.06 -18.67
N ILE A 109 5.19 1.81 -18.74
CA ILE A 109 6.16 2.40 -17.79
C ILE A 109 6.11 3.93 -17.88
N GLU A 110 6.00 4.47 -19.09
CA GLU A 110 5.93 5.91 -19.35
C GLU A 110 4.69 6.53 -18.70
N ASN A 111 3.53 5.85 -18.82
CA ASN A 111 2.29 6.32 -18.21
C ASN A 111 2.35 6.23 -16.68
N VAL A 112 2.94 5.18 -16.12
CA VAL A 112 3.12 5.03 -14.66
C VAL A 112 4.01 6.14 -14.10
N ILE A 113 5.17 6.39 -14.71
CA ILE A 113 6.12 7.42 -14.24
C ILE A 113 5.51 8.81 -14.37
N ARG A 114 4.86 9.11 -15.51
CA ARG A 114 4.20 10.39 -15.73
C ARG A 114 3.10 10.63 -14.70
N LEU A 115 2.22 9.66 -14.52
CA LEU A 115 1.07 9.78 -13.62
C LEU A 115 1.50 9.89 -12.15
N ASP A 116 2.48 9.09 -11.71
CA ASP A 116 3.06 9.22 -10.36
C ASP A 116 3.55 10.65 -10.09
N SER A 117 4.32 11.21 -11.03
CA SER A 117 4.85 12.58 -10.92
C SER A 117 3.74 13.64 -10.90
N GLU A 118 2.73 13.52 -11.76
CA GLU A 118 1.59 14.44 -11.81
C GLU A 118 0.77 14.42 -10.51
N VAL A 119 0.51 13.22 -9.97
CA VAL A 119 -0.24 13.05 -8.72
C VAL A 119 0.53 13.66 -7.53
N ARG A 120 1.83 13.39 -7.39
CA ARG A 120 2.65 13.98 -6.32
C ARG A 120 2.66 15.50 -6.41
N LYS A 121 2.86 16.04 -7.62
CA LYS A 121 2.86 17.48 -7.86
C LYS A 121 1.51 18.11 -7.46
N TYR A 122 0.40 17.48 -7.84
CA TYR A 122 -0.93 17.93 -7.48
C TYR A 122 -1.12 18.02 -5.95
N ILE A 123 -0.76 16.95 -5.23
CA ILE A 123 -0.88 16.90 -3.76
C ILE A 123 -0.01 17.98 -3.09
N ARG A 124 1.22 18.19 -3.56
CA ARG A 124 2.12 19.18 -2.99
C ARG A 124 1.68 20.62 -3.28
N GLN A 125 1.11 20.88 -4.46
CA GLN A 125 0.61 22.21 -4.83
C GLN A 125 -0.63 22.63 -4.05
N LYS A 126 -1.43 21.69 -3.57
CA LYS A 126 -2.64 21.98 -2.79
C LYS A 126 -2.37 22.64 -1.42
N LEU A 127 -1.15 22.49 -0.90
CA LEU A 127 -0.75 23.00 0.42
C LEU A 127 0.16 24.24 0.36
N ASN A 128 0.47 24.71 -0.85
CA ASN A 128 1.15 25.99 -1.08
C ASN A 128 0.11 27.10 -1.27
#